data_AF-A0A7Y2Y922-F1
#
_entry.id   AF-A0A7Y2Y922-F1
#
_cell.length_a   1.000
_cell.length_b   1.000
_cell.length_c   1.000
_cell.angle_alpha   90.00
_cell.angle_beta   90.00
_cell.angle_gamma   90.00
#
_symmetry.space_group_name_H-M   'P 1'
#
loop_
_entity.id
_entity.type
_entity.pdbx_description
1 polymer ?
#
loop_
_entity_poly.entity_id
_entity_poly.type
_entity_poly.pdbx_seq_one_letter_code
_entity_poly.pdbx_strand_id
1 'polypeptide(L)'
;MKRTFKLNSIFAIMFAFIGFISCTDLELEATDSVLQDTPIFDGVEDPTSSLTSLYQATYGMIGDQANWFALNEVTTDETLVPTRGTDWSDNGIWRSLHAHTWKQDHAFILTVWNQLNGNAFRATELIDPLSNATTQQVAEAKFLRAFNMYWVLDFWGIAPFRAATDPGSSVPMVMDAATTYAFILQDINDAIAGLPTVGPSAATNRASKAAANYLKAKVVLNSERYTGTTPNYNDVITAVDAITADGFALQTGYFDIFTADVDTETIWYANESLSIGNRIWNGLHYNHTTPNQGGGGWNGFSALSEFYDLFEGDANENYGMADGTPLNNQEERRGFVPNAASADETINYGFTYGFVIGQQYDGDGSALTDRSGNPLVMTRAIDLFNSDEAAGIRIQKYHPNPVGVGQVSADDSFRGHELLFRYADAHLMKAEAMYRNGTGDPLTMVNDLRTIRNASPLGSLSDSDLLDERARELYVEFWRRNDMIRFGQFTRSWEWKDAASVGDAKWNLFPIPLAALVSNPNLVQNPGY
;
A
#
# COMPACT_ATOMS: atom_id res chain seq x y z
N MET A 1 46.43 -24.39 -76.39
CA MET A 1 45.26 -24.83 -77.17
C MET A 1 44.34 -25.60 -76.24
N LYS A 2 43.05 -25.25 -76.23
CA LYS A 2 41.97 -25.81 -75.39
C LYS A 2 42.02 -27.35 -75.30
N ARG A 3 41.68 -27.91 -74.13
CA ARG A 3 40.47 -28.74 -73.98
C ARG A 3 40.15 -29.02 -72.51
N THR A 4 39.00 -28.50 -72.12
CA THR A 4 38.20 -28.82 -70.94
C THR A 4 37.84 -30.31 -70.89
N PHE A 5 37.98 -30.93 -69.72
CA PHE A 5 37.16 -32.07 -69.31
C PHE A 5 36.61 -31.82 -67.91
N LYS A 6 35.29 -31.91 -67.79
CA LYS A 6 34.53 -31.88 -66.54
C LYS A 6 34.78 -33.19 -65.78
N LEU A 7 35.15 -33.10 -64.50
CA LEU A 7 35.03 -34.21 -63.55
C LEU A 7 34.16 -33.74 -62.36
N ASN A 8 32.88 -33.48 -62.66
CA ASN A 8 31.82 -33.62 -61.67
C ASN A 8 31.73 -35.12 -61.36
N SER A 9 31.98 -35.54 -60.11
CA SER A 9 31.28 -36.67 -59.44
C SER A 9 31.95 -37.19 -58.14
N ILE A 10 33.14 -36.72 -57.71
CA ILE A 10 33.84 -37.39 -56.57
C ILE A 10 34.27 -36.44 -55.44
N PHE A 11 33.83 -35.18 -55.42
CA PHE A 11 34.10 -34.24 -54.32
C PHE A 11 32.85 -33.78 -53.55
N ALA A 12 31.72 -34.48 -53.73
CA ALA A 12 30.46 -34.22 -53.03
C ALA A 12 30.17 -35.25 -51.90
N ILE A 13 31.11 -36.15 -51.59
CA ILE A 13 30.92 -37.24 -50.61
C ILE A 13 31.77 -37.06 -49.33
N MET A 14 32.59 -36.01 -49.25
CA MET A 14 33.47 -35.77 -48.09
C MET A 14 33.24 -34.41 -47.39
N PHE A 15 32.07 -33.81 -47.61
CA PHE A 15 31.62 -32.60 -46.90
C PHE A 15 30.12 -32.67 -46.53
N ALA A 16 29.58 -33.88 -46.49
CA ALA A 16 28.16 -34.17 -46.21
C ALA A 16 27.97 -35.08 -44.96
N PHE A 17 28.90 -35.02 -44.01
CA PHE A 17 28.85 -35.85 -42.78
C PHE A 17 29.17 -35.10 -41.48
N ILE A 18 29.04 -33.77 -41.45
CA ILE A 18 29.19 -32.94 -40.23
C ILE A 18 28.09 -31.87 -40.18
N GLY A 19 26.82 -32.28 -40.14
CA GLY A 19 25.72 -31.30 -40.16
C GLY A 19 24.36 -31.77 -39.65
N PHE A 20 24.26 -32.91 -38.96
CA PHE A 20 22.98 -33.39 -38.41
C PHE A 20 23.14 -34.07 -37.04
N ILE A 21 23.78 -33.38 -36.10
CA ILE A 21 23.60 -33.63 -34.66
C ILE A 21 23.22 -32.29 -34.03
N SER A 22 22.00 -31.84 -34.29
CA SER A 22 21.37 -30.69 -33.63
C SER A 22 19.89 -30.98 -33.39
N CYS A 23 19.65 -32.12 -32.75
CA CYS A 23 18.50 -32.37 -31.89
C CYS A 23 19.08 -33.22 -30.75
N THR A 24 19.86 -32.61 -29.86
CA THR A 24 19.93 -33.20 -28.52
C THR A 24 18.59 -32.87 -27.90
N ASP A 25 17.73 -33.89 -27.83
CA ASP A 25 16.64 -33.92 -26.88
C ASP A 25 17.29 -33.71 -25.52
N LEU A 26 17.27 -32.47 -25.06
CA LEU A 26 17.84 -32.09 -23.78
C LEU A 26 16.75 -32.38 -22.76
N GLU A 27 16.50 -33.66 -22.50
CA GLU A 27 15.95 -34.04 -21.21
C GLU A 27 16.96 -33.57 -20.17
N LEU A 28 16.63 -32.45 -19.51
CA LEU A 28 17.33 -32.01 -18.31
C LEU A 28 17.17 -33.12 -17.27
N GLU A 29 18.11 -34.05 -17.22
CA GLU A 29 18.31 -34.81 -15.99
C GLU A 29 18.80 -33.80 -14.95
N ALA A 30 17.87 -33.39 -14.08
CA ALA A 30 18.12 -32.56 -12.90
C ALA A 30 19.10 -33.31 -11.97
N THR A 31 20.39 -33.24 -12.30
CA THR A 31 21.47 -33.94 -11.59
C THR A 31 22.02 -33.15 -10.40
N ASP A 32 21.44 -31.97 -10.11
CA ASP A 32 21.85 -31.13 -8.98
C ASP A 32 20.66 -30.68 -8.11
N SER A 33 19.55 -31.40 -8.16
CA SER A 33 18.44 -31.20 -7.22
C SER A 33 17.82 -32.55 -6.91
N VAL A 34 18.06 -33.06 -5.70
CA VAL A 34 17.25 -34.16 -5.17
C VAL A 34 15.86 -33.57 -4.90
N LEU A 35 14.99 -33.62 -5.91
CA LEU A 35 13.56 -33.47 -5.70
C LEU A 35 13.12 -34.71 -4.91
N GLN A 36 13.10 -34.62 -3.59
CA GLN A 36 12.52 -35.70 -2.79
C GLN A 36 11.01 -35.70 -3.04
N ASP A 37 10.52 -36.78 -3.66
CA ASP A 37 9.10 -37.01 -3.97
C ASP A 37 8.25 -37.40 -2.74
N THR A 38 8.83 -37.32 -1.54
CA THR A 38 8.12 -37.49 -0.26
C THR A 38 7.88 -36.15 0.40
N PRO A 39 6.70 -35.90 1.02
CA PRO A 39 6.47 -34.70 1.83
C PRO A 39 7.56 -34.59 2.90
N ILE A 40 8.40 -33.56 2.80
CA ILE A 40 9.47 -33.26 3.79
C ILE A 40 8.94 -32.32 4.89
N PHE A 41 7.72 -31.80 4.73
CA PHE A 41 7.16 -30.89 5.71
C PHE A 41 6.73 -31.67 6.96
N ASP A 42 7.57 -31.58 8.00
CA ASP A 42 7.33 -32.19 9.32
C ASP A 42 6.71 -31.18 10.33
N GLY A 43 6.20 -30.05 9.83
CA GLY A 43 5.78 -28.91 10.65
C GLY A 43 6.86 -27.84 10.78
N VAL A 44 6.46 -26.62 11.17
CA VAL A 44 7.44 -25.61 11.59
C VAL A 44 8.03 -25.98 12.94
N GLU A 45 9.35 -25.79 13.10
CA GLU A 45 10.06 -26.17 14.33
C GLU A 45 9.61 -25.34 15.55
N ASP A 46 9.44 -24.03 15.37
CA ASP A 46 8.96 -23.12 16.41
C ASP A 46 7.81 -22.25 15.87
N PRO A 47 6.55 -22.62 16.16
CA PRO A 47 5.37 -21.84 15.78
C PRO A 47 5.39 -20.39 16.25
N THR A 48 6.00 -20.11 17.41
CA THR A 48 6.04 -18.75 17.98
C THR A 48 7.00 -17.86 17.19
N SER A 49 8.18 -18.38 16.90
CA SER A 49 9.18 -17.69 16.08
C SER A 49 8.71 -17.53 14.63
N SER A 50 8.10 -18.57 14.05
CA SER A 50 7.51 -18.51 12.71
C SER A 50 6.40 -17.47 12.60
N LEU A 51 5.48 -17.43 13.58
CA LEU A 51 4.43 -16.40 13.61
C LEU A 51 5.01 -15.00 13.74
N THR A 52 5.98 -14.81 14.63
CA THR A 52 6.66 -13.52 14.80
C THR A 52 7.32 -13.08 13.48
N SER A 53 8.02 -13.99 12.81
CA SER A 53 8.66 -13.74 11.52
C SER A 53 7.65 -13.37 10.43
N LEU A 54 6.46 -13.99 10.43
CA LEU A 54 5.39 -13.68 9.50
C LEU A 54 4.82 -12.26 9.72
N TYR A 55 4.62 -11.84 10.98
CA TYR A 55 4.26 -10.46 11.27
C TYR A 55 5.34 -9.49 10.80
N GLN A 56 6.61 -9.76 11.11
CA GLN A 56 7.72 -8.89 10.69
C GLN A 56 7.86 -8.80 9.17
N ALA A 57 7.63 -9.89 8.44
CA ALA A 57 7.61 -9.88 6.98
C ALA A 57 6.44 -9.07 6.41
N THR A 58 5.27 -9.12 7.06
CA THR A 58 4.10 -8.30 6.70
C THR A 58 4.38 -6.83 6.99
N TYR A 59 4.96 -6.52 8.15
CA TYR A 59 5.32 -5.18 8.55
C TYR A 59 6.39 -4.59 7.62
N GLY A 60 7.48 -5.30 7.35
CA GLY A 60 8.52 -4.82 6.43
C GLY A 60 8.01 -4.42 5.03
N MET A 61 6.94 -5.07 4.55
CA MET A 61 6.31 -4.74 3.26
C MET A 61 5.53 -3.41 3.30
N ILE A 62 4.85 -3.11 4.41
CA ILE A 62 3.98 -1.93 4.54
C ILE A 62 4.74 -0.65 4.90
N GLY A 63 5.89 -0.76 5.57
CA GLY A 63 6.70 0.40 5.96
C GLY A 63 7.53 0.99 4.80
N ASP A 64 7.60 0.29 3.68
CA ASP A 64 8.31 0.76 2.49
C ASP A 64 7.51 1.83 1.74
N GLN A 65 8.20 2.77 1.07
CA GLN A 65 7.61 3.74 0.15
C GLN A 65 7.57 3.22 -1.30
N ALA A 66 8.33 2.17 -1.60
CA ALA A 66 8.26 1.48 -2.88
C ALA A 66 7.26 0.32 -2.82
N ASN A 67 7.30 -0.55 -3.84
CA ASN A 67 6.61 -1.84 -3.81
C ASN A 67 5.11 -1.69 -3.49
N TRP A 68 4.66 -2.26 -2.37
CA TRP A 68 3.24 -2.34 -2.02
C TRP A 68 2.59 -0.98 -1.84
N PHE A 69 3.28 -0.02 -1.20
CA PHE A 69 2.81 1.36 -1.10
C PHE A 69 2.66 2.00 -2.49
N ALA A 70 3.68 1.85 -3.34
CA ALA A 70 3.69 2.43 -4.67
C ALA A 70 2.55 1.90 -5.56
N LEU A 71 2.24 0.59 -5.47
CA LEU A 71 1.13 0.00 -6.21
C LEU A 71 -0.24 0.52 -5.74
N ASN A 72 -0.37 0.89 -4.47
CA ASN A 72 -1.63 1.39 -3.92
C ASN A 72 -1.82 2.90 -4.07
N GLU A 73 -0.74 3.70 -4.04
CA GLU A 73 -0.87 5.17 -4.06
C GLU A 73 -0.33 5.84 -5.32
N VAL A 74 0.85 5.44 -5.81
CA VAL A 74 1.46 6.09 -7.00
C VAL A 74 0.69 5.73 -8.27
N THR A 75 -0.20 4.74 -8.23
CA THR A 75 -1.11 4.42 -9.33
C THR A 75 -2.43 5.19 -9.26
N THR A 76 -2.57 6.15 -8.33
CA THR A 76 -3.83 6.84 -8.07
C THR A 76 -3.73 8.34 -8.35
N ASP A 77 -4.78 9.07 -8.00
CA ASP A 77 -4.84 10.52 -8.04
C ASP A 77 -4.24 11.18 -6.79
N GLU A 78 -3.70 10.44 -5.83
CA GLU A 78 -3.17 10.99 -4.57
C GLU A 78 -1.75 11.55 -4.70
N THR A 79 -0.84 10.73 -5.23
CA THR A 79 0.59 11.02 -5.20
C THR A 79 1.24 10.73 -6.54
N LEU A 80 2.24 11.54 -6.87
CA LEU A 80 3.16 11.33 -7.97
C LEU A 80 4.61 11.45 -7.49
N VAL A 81 5.53 10.91 -8.28
CA VAL A 81 6.98 11.01 -8.01
C VAL A 81 7.64 11.60 -9.27
N PRO A 82 8.00 12.89 -9.25
CA PRO A 82 8.65 13.54 -10.39
C PRO A 82 10.15 13.22 -10.42
N THR A 83 10.76 13.39 -11.59
CA THR A 83 12.22 13.48 -11.68
C THR A 83 12.69 14.83 -11.14
N ARG A 84 13.74 14.82 -10.30
CA ARG A 84 14.39 16.05 -9.82
C ARG A 84 15.88 16.01 -10.10
N GLY A 85 16.29 16.68 -11.18
CA GLY A 85 17.68 16.63 -11.64
C GLY A 85 18.12 15.19 -11.95
N THR A 86 19.07 14.67 -11.17
CA THR A 86 19.57 13.29 -11.28
C THR A 86 18.78 12.27 -10.45
N ASP A 87 17.91 12.74 -9.57
CA ASP A 87 17.24 11.91 -8.57
C ASP A 87 15.82 11.55 -9.02
N TRP A 88 15.28 10.44 -8.50
CA TRP A 88 13.90 9.99 -8.66
C TRP A 88 13.44 9.66 -10.08
N SER A 89 14.29 9.79 -11.10
CA SER A 89 13.95 9.29 -12.43
C SER A 89 13.81 7.77 -12.41
N ASP A 90 14.72 7.05 -11.73
CA ASP A 90 14.73 5.59 -11.53
C ASP A 90 14.32 4.78 -12.76
N ASN A 91 14.88 5.16 -13.92
CA ASN A 91 14.57 4.57 -15.24
C ASN A 91 13.07 4.58 -15.61
N GLY A 92 12.31 5.51 -15.04
CA GLY A 92 10.89 5.71 -15.31
C GLY A 92 9.95 4.79 -14.54
N ILE A 93 10.43 4.03 -13.54
CA ILE A 93 9.60 3.06 -12.81
C ILE A 93 8.38 3.73 -12.15
N TRP A 94 8.58 4.85 -11.44
CA TRP A 94 7.50 5.60 -10.80
C TRP A 94 6.54 6.24 -11.80
N ARG A 95 7.07 6.84 -12.86
CA ARG A 95 6.26 7.45 -13.92
C ARG A 95 5.39 6.42 -14.61
N SER A 96 5.86 5.18 -14.75
CA SER A 96 5.07 4.11 -15.35
C SER A 96 3.87 3.72 -14.48
N LEU A 97 4.00 3.81 -13.16
CA LEU A 97 2.89 3.67 -12.22
C LEU A 97 1.91 4.84 -12.33
N HIS A 98 2.38 6.07 -12.21
CA HIS A 98 1.51 7.26 -12.28
C HIS A 98 0.73 7.39 -13.59
N ALA A 99 1.42 7.16 -14.71
CA ALA A 99 0.84 7.31 -16.04
C ALA A 99 -0.03 6.13 -16.47
N HIS A 100 -0.10 5.05 -15.69
CA HIS A 100 -0.72 3.77 -16.08
C HIS A 100 -0.10 3.24 -17.38
N THR A 101 1.22 2.97 -17.36
CA THR A 101 1.97 2.41 -18.50
C THR A 101 2.90 1.26 -18.09
N TRP A 102 2.70 0.69 -16.90
CA TRP A 102 3.46 -0.44 -16.39
C TRP A 102 3.31 -1.69 -17.26
N LYS A 103 4.28 -2.59 -17.13
CA LYS A 103 4.37 -3.84 -17.89
C LYS A 103 4.59 -5.02 -16.95
N GLN A 104 4.46 -6.23 -17.48
CA GLN A 104 4.61 -7.48 -16.71
C GLN A 104 6.02 -7.72 -16.12
N ASP A 105 7.02 -6.94 -16.53
CA ASP A 105 8.40 -6.95 -16.02
C ASP A 105 8.67 -5.81 -15.01
N HIS A 106 7.64 -5.07 -14.59
CA HIS A 106 7.79 -4.00 -13.60
C HIS A 106 8.26 -4.54 -12.25
N ALA A 107 9.41 -4.06 -11.76
CA ALA A 107 10.09 -4.63 -10.60
C ALA A 107 9.23 -4.64 -9.33
N PHE A 108 8.51 -3.54 -9.03
CA PHE A 108 7.62 -3.48 -7.86
C PHE A 108 6.47 -4.50 -7.93
N ILE A 109 5.94 -4.78 -9.12
CA ILE A 109 4.84 -5.75 -9.28
C ILE A 109 5.35 -7.16 -8.97
N LEU A 110 6.55 -7.52 -9.46
CA LEU A 110 7.19 -8.80 -9.14
C LEU A 110 7.52 -8.92 -7.64
N THR A 111 8.09 -7.89 -7.03
CA THR A 111 8.44 -7.89 -5.61
C THR A 111 7.21 -8.13 -4.74
N VAL A 112 6.13 -7.37 -4.97
CA VAL A 112 4.90 -7.48 -4.18
C VAL A 112 4.21 -8.83 -4.40
N TRP A 113 4.19 -9.34 -5.64
CA TRP A 113 3.69 -10.69 -5.92
C TRP A 113 4.42 -11.75 -5.08
N ASN A 114 5.75 -11.70 -5.05
CA ASN A 114 6.56 -12.66 -4.31
C ASN A 114 6.38 -12.53 -2.79
N GLN A 115 6.33 -11.29 -2.27
CA GLN A 115 6.14 -11.04 -0.84
C GLN A 115 4.79 -11.56 -0.35
N LEU A 116 3.69 -11.20 -1.03
CA LEU A 116 2.34 -11.60 -0.63
C LEU A 116 2.14 -13.12 -0.71
N ASN A 117 2.54 -13.75 -1.82
CA ASN A 117 2.41 -15.21 -1.97
C ASN A 117 3.32 -15.96 -0.99
N GLY A 118 4.55 -15.47 -0.77
CA GLY A 118 5.47 -16.06 0.20
C GLY A 118 4.94 -16.01 1.63
N ASN A 119 4.36 -14.87 2.03
CA ASN A 119 3.73 -14.72 3.35
C ASN A 119 2.48 -15.59 3.50
N ALA A 120 1.64 -15.70 2.45
CA ALA A 120 0.49 -16.59 2.45
C ALA A 120 0.88 -18.08 2.59
N PHE A 121 2.00 -18.49 1.98
CA PHE A 121 2.53 -19.84 2.12
C PHE A 121 3.11 -20.10 3.53
N ARG A 122 3.90 -19.19 4.09
CA ARG A 122 4.39 -19.28 5.48
C ARG A 122 3.25 -19.41 6.48
N ALA A 123 2.16 -18.68 6.26
CA ALA A 123 0.95 -18.83 7.06
C ALA A 123 0.33 -20.22 6.91
N THR A 124 0.30 -20.76 5.68
CA THR A 124 -0.19 -22.12 5.41
C THR A 124 0.64 -23.19 6.12
N GLU A 125 1.97 -23.07 6.12
CA GLU A 125 2.86 -23.96 6.89
C GLU A 125 2.55 -23.91 8.39
N LEU A 126 2.37 -22.71 8.95
CA LEU A 126 2.07 -22.53 10.37
C LEU A 126 0.68 -23.07 10.77
N ILE A 127 -0.30 -22.97 9.88
CA ILE A 127 -1.68 -23.46 10.10
C ILE A 127 -1.76 -24.98 10.07
N ASP A 128 -0.85 -25.64 9.34
CA ASP A 128 -0.87 -27.08 9.17
C ASP A 128 -0.76 -27.80 10.54
N PRO A 129 -1.56 -28.86 10.79
CA PRO A 129 -1.52 -29.58 12.07
C PRO A 129 -0.14 -30.13 12.46
N LEU A 130 0.73 -30.43 11.49
CA LEU A 130 2.10 -30.90 11.76
C LEU A 130 2.94 -29.86 12.50
N SER A 131 2.62 -28.57 12.33
CA SER A 131 3.28 -27.48 13.03
C SER A 131 2.93 -27.39 14.52
N ASN A 132 1.93 -28.13 15.01
CA ASN A 132 1.53 -28.13 16.42
C ASN A 132 1.31 -26.72 17.04
N ALA A 133 0.89 -25.76 16.21
CA ALA A 133 0.60 -24.40 16.65
C ALA A 133 -0.64 -24.38 17.57
N THR A 134 -0.64 -23.48 18.55
CA THR A 134 -1.80 -23.26 19.43
C THR A 134 -3.00 -22.71 18.65
N THR A 135 -4.21 -22.86 19.19
CA THR A 135 -5.43 -22.32 18.56
C THR A 135 -5.33 -20.82 18.25
N GLN A 136 -4.74 -20.04 19.16
CA GLN A 136 -4.53 -18.61 18.93
C GLN A 136 -3.52 -18.35 17.80
N GLN A 137 -2.39 -19.08 17.77
CA GLN A 137 -1.40 -18.96 16.70
C GLN A 137 -1.98 -19.31 15.33
N VAL A 138 -2.80 -20.37 15.25
CA VAL A 138 -3.53 -20.73 14.02
C VAL A 138 -4.50 -19.62 13.61
N ALA A 139 -5.21 -18.99 14.55
CA ALA A 139 -6.13 -17.90 14.25
C ALA A 139 -5.39 -16.64 13.74
N GLU A 140 -4.27 -16.28 14.35
CA GLU A 140 -3.40 -15.19 13.88
C GLU A 140 -2.82 -15.50 12.49
N ALA A 141 -2.38 -16.73 12.26
CA ALA A 141 -1.87 -17.18 10.96
C ALA A 141 -2.95 -17.14 9.87
N LYS A 142 -4.19 -17.56 10.16
CA LYS A 142 -5.33 -17.46 9.23
C LYS A 142 -5.66 -16.01 8.89
N PHE A 143 -5.65 -15.12 9.87
CA PHE A 143 -5.81 -13.68 9.63
C PHE A 143 -4.74 -13.14 8.68
N LEU A 144 -3.47 -13.47 8.91
CA LEU A 144 -2.37 -13.01 8.05
C LEU A 144 -2.42 -13.66 6.66
N ARG A 145 -2.83 -14.93 6.54
CA ARG A 145 -3.05 -15.58 5.24
C ARG A 145 -4.14 -14.88 4.46
N ALA A 146 -5.29 -14.64 5.09
CA ALA A 146 -6.41 -13.91 4.50
C ALA A 146 -5.99 -12.50 4.05
N PHE A 147 -5.24 -11.76 4.87
CA PHE A 147 -4.75 -10.43 4.53
C PHE A 147 -3.86 -10.47 3.28
N ASN A 148 -2.86 -11.35 3.24
CA ASN A 148 -1.95 -11.44 2.10
C ASN A 148 -2.69 -11.90 0.84
N MET A 149 -3.53 -12.92 0.94
CA MET A 149 -4.31 -13.44 -0.21
C MET A 149 -5.35 -12.44 -0.72
N TYR A 150 -5.93 -11.62 0.16
CA TYR A 150 -6.82 -10.53 -0.26
C TYR A 150 -6.11 -9.54 -1.19
N TRP A 151 -4.88 -9.15 -0.86
CA TRP A 151 -4.09 -8.30 -1.74
C TRP A 151 -3.68 -8.99 -3.03
N VAL A 152 -3.39 -10.30 -3.01
CA VAL A 152 -3.15 -11.05 -4.26
C VAL A 152 -4.40 -11.02 -5.14
N LEU A 153 -5.58 -11.26 -4.57
CA LEU A 153 -6.85 -11.21 -5.26
C LEU A 153 -7.15 -9.81 -5.81
N ASP A 154 -6.94 -8.75 -5.02
CA ASP A 154 -7.27 -7.37 -5.43
C ASP A 154 -6.32 -6.81 -6.51
N PHE A 155 -5.07 -7.25 -6.50
CA PHE A 155 -4.06 -6.87 -7.48
C PHE A 155 -4.14 -7.67 -8.77
N TRP A 156 -4.33 -8.98 -8.71
CA TRP A 156 -4.22 -9.84 -9.89
C TRP A 156 -5.47 -10.63 -10.23
N GLY A 157 -6.52 -10.61 -9.40
CA GLY A 157 -7.81 -11.25 -9.71
C GLY A 157 -7.80 -12.77 -9.55
N ILE A 158 -6.70 -13.34 -9.08
CA ILE A 158 -6.49 -14.78 -8.86
C ILE A 158 -5.59 -14.97 -7.63
N ALA A 159 -5.46 -16.20 -7.12
CA ALA A 159 -4.42 -16.54 -6.16
C ALA A 159 -3.83 -17.93 -6.42
N PRO A 160 -2.50 -18.05 -6.58
CA PRO A 160 -1.82 -19.33 -6.46
C PRO A 160 -2.00 -19.91 -5.06
N PHE A 161 -2.12 -21.23 -4.97
CA PHE A 161 -2.20 -21.95 -3.69
C PHE A 161 -1.50 -23.30 -3.78
N ARG A 162 -0.92 -23.72 -2.65
CA ARG A 162 -0.43 -25.07 -2.42
C ARG A 162 -0.54 -25.40 -0.94
N ALA A 163 -0.73 -26.66 -0.61
CA ALA A 163 -0.67 -27.13 0.77
C ALA A 163 0.78 -27.23 1.25
N ALA A 164 0.98 -27.17 2.57
CA ALA A 164 2.30 -27.31 3.18
C ALA A 164 2.92 -28.69 2.91
N THR A 165 2.08 -29.74 2.86
CA THR A 165 2.48 -31.13 2.62
C THR A 165 2.65 -31.48 1.15
N ASP A 166 2.36 -30.57 0.22
CA ASP A 166 2.52 -30.87 -1.21
C ASP A 166 4.02 -31.08 -1.53
N PRO A 167 4.39 -32.07 -2.37
CA PRO A 167 5.79 -32.33 -2.72
C PRO A 167 6.50 -31.08 -3.27
N GLY A 168 7.81 -30.97 -3.09
CA GLY A 168 8.60 -29.83 -3.60
C GLY A 168 8.47 -29.66 -5.13
N SER A 169 8.27 -30.77 -5.85
CA SER A 169 8.03 -30.82 -7.30
C SER A 169 6.62 -30.40 -7.73
N SER A 170 5.69 -30.21 -6.79
CA SER A 170 4.33 -29.79 -7.12
C SER A 170 4.30 -28.33 -7.59
N VAL A 171 3.58 -28.12 -8.69
CA VAL A 171 3.25 -26.79 -9.20
C VAL A 171 2.02 -26.29 -8.44
N PRO A 172 2.04 -25.07 -7.87
CA PRO A 172 0.87 -24.51 -7.19
C PRO A 172 -0.35 -24.47 -8.12
N MET A 173 -1.51 -24.85 -7.58
CA MET A 173 -2.78 -24.62 -8.27
C MET A 173 -3.08 -23.12 -8.31
N VAL A 174 -3.98 -22.71 -9.21
CA VAL A 174 -4.44 -21.33 -9.33
C VAL A 174 -5.93 -21.29 -9.04
N MET A 175 -6.30 -20.60 -7.95
CA MET A 175 -7.69 -20.35 -7.62
C MET A 175 -8.19 -19.13 -8.41
N ASP A 176 -9.41 -19.25 -8.94
CA ASP A 176 -10.11 -18.12 -9.54
C ASP A 176 -10.57 -17.11 -8.46
N ALA A 177 -11.07 -15.96 -8.91
CA ALA A 177 -11.46 -14.86 -8.02
C ALA A 177 -12.50 -15.27 -6.97
N ALA A 178 -13.56 -15.98 -7.39
CA ALA A 178 -14.66 -16.35 -6.52
C ALA A 178 -14.25 -17.41 -5.47
N THR A 179 -13.45 -18.41 -5.89
CA THR A 179 -12.89 -19.43 -4.99
C THR A 179 -11.93 -18.80 -3.99
N THR A 180 -11.07 -17.89 -4.46
CA THR A 180 -10.13 -17.15 -3.60
C THR A 180 -10.87 -16.31 -2.57
N TYR A 181 -11.90 -15.56 -2.99
CA TYR A 181 -12.75 -14.78 -2.09
C TYR A 181 -13.40 -15.64 -1.00
N ALA A 182 -13.98 -16.78 -1.38
CA ALA A 182 -14.61 -17.69 -0.42
C ALA A 182 -13.59 -18.27 0.58
N PHE A 183 -12.39 -18.61 0.11
CA PHE A 183 -11.29 -19.08 0.94
C PHE A 183 -10.84 -18.02 1.97
N ILE A 184 -10.64 -16.78 1.52
CA ILE A 184 -10.29 -15.64 2.37
C ILE A 184 -11.37 -15.41 3.43
N LEU A 185 -12.64 -15.40 3.03
CA LEU A 185 -13.75 -15.15 3.96
C LEU A 185 -13.86 -16.25 5.03
N GLN A 186 -13.59 -17.51 4.66
CA GLN A 186 -13.53 -18.61 5.62
C GLN A 186 -12.39 -18.42 6.62
N ASP A 187 -11.18 -18.10 6.16
CA ASP A 187 -10.03 -17.84 7.04
C ASP A 187 -10.31 -16.68 8.01
N ILE A 188 -10.97 -15.61 7.54
CA ILE A 188 -11.36 -14.48 8.38
C ILE A 188 -12.37 -14.90 9.44
N ASN A 189 -13.40 -15.67 9.08
CA ASN A 189 -14.41 -16.13 10.04
C ASN A 189 -13.80 -17.06 11.10
N ASP A 190 -12.89 -17.96 10.69
CA ASP A 190 -12.16 -18.83 11.60
C ASP A 190 -11.23 -18.03 12.53
N ALA A 191 -10.58 -16.99 12.00
CA ALA A 191 -9.75 -16.08 12.80
C ALA A 191 -10.59 -15.32 13.83
N ILE A 192 -11.75 -14.76 13.45
CA ILE A 192 -12.67 -14.09 14.39
C ILE A 192 -13.07 -15.03 15.53
N ALA A 193 -13.27 -16.32 15.26
CA ALA A 193 -13.62 -17.30 16.28
C ALA A 193 -12.47 -17.60 17.26
N GLY A 194 -11.21 -17.56 16.80
CA GLY A 194 -10.03 -17.94 17.59
C GLY A 194 -9.19 -16.79 18.15
N LEU A 195 -9.39 -15.55 17.68
CA LEU A 195 -8.63 -14.37 18.12
C LEU A 195 -9.17 -13.76 19.42
N PRO A 196 -8.32 -13.05 20.19
CA PRO A 196 -8.76 -12.34 21.39
C PRO A 196 -9.59 -11.09 21.05
N THR A 197 -10.49 -10.72 21.97
CA THR A 197 -11.08 -9.38 22.01
C THR A 197 -10.07 -8.41 22.58
N VAL A 198 -9.73 -7.37 21.82
CA VAL A 198 -8.77 -6.32 22.19
C VAL A 198 -9.39 -4.99 21.78
N GLY A 199 -9.59 -4.09 22.74
CA GLY A 199 -10.00 -2.71 22.49
C GLY A 199 -8.79 -1.78 22.29
N PRO A 200 -9.02 -0.46 22.17
CA PRO A 200 -7.97 0.52 21.94
C PRO A 200 -6.87 0.45 23.02
N SER A 201 -5.66 0.06 22.63
CA SER A 201 -4.50 -0.14 23.52
C SER A 201 -3.23 -0.43 22.72
N ALA A 202 -2.06 -0.42 23.38
CA ALA A 202 -0.79 -0.85 22.76
C ALA A 202 -0.76 -2.34 22.31
N ALA A 203 -1.80 -3.13 22.64
CA ALA A 203 -1.93 -4.51 22.19
C ALA A 203 -2.55 -4.64 20.79
N THR A 204 -2.93 -3.53 20.14
CA THR A 204 -3.43 -3.50 18.75
C THR A 204 -2.32 -3.68 17.70
N ASN A 205 -1.13 -4.12 18.12
CA ASN A 205 -0.01 -4.46 17.25
C ASN A 205 -0.01 -5.94 16.79
N ARG A 206 -1.10 -6.66 17.05
CA ARG A 206 -1.33 -8.07 16.66
C ARG A 206 -2.79 -8.25 16.24
N ALA A 207 -3.06 -9.32 15.52
CA ALA A 207 -4.41 -9.64 15.09
C ALA A 207 -5.34 -9.81 16.30
N SER A 208 -6.51 -9.18 16.21
CA SER A 208 -7.60 -9.24 17.19
C SER A 208 -8.92 -9.49 16.47
N LYS A 209 -10.00 -9.75 17.21
CA LYS A 209 -11.34 -9.81 16.62
C LYS A 209 -11.72 -8.52 15.89
N ALA A 210 -11.34 -7.36 16.41
CA ALA A 210 -11.58 -6.08 15.74
C ALA A 210 -10.81 -5.99 14.42
N ALA A 211 -9.53 -6.39 14.38
CA ALA A 211 -8.75 -6.40 13.15
C ALA A 211 -9.31 -7.38 12.10
N ALA A 212 -9.76 -8.56 12.52
CA ALA A 212 -10.37 -9.54 11.62
C ALA A 212 -11.76 -9.10 11.12
N ASN A 213 -12.57 -8.45 11.97
CA ASN A 213 -13.83 -7.83 11.54
C ASN A 213 -13.59 -6.66 10.58
N TYR A 214 -12.54 -5.87 10.77
CA TYR A 214 -12.16 -4.82 9.83
C TYR A 214 -11.83 -5.41 8.46
N LEU A 215 -10.96 -6.43 8.43
CA LEU A 215 -10.61 -7.10 7.19
C LEU A 215 -11.85 -7.73 6.53
N LYS A 216 -12.76 -8.32 7.32
CA LYS A 216 -14.06 -8.82 6.82
C LYS A 216 -14.86 -7.71 6.14
N ALA A 217 -15.04 -6.58 6.81
CA ALA A 217 -15.78 -5.44 6.27
C ALA A 217 -15.17 -4.97 4.93
N LYS A 218 -13.85 -4.86 4.86
CA LYS A 218 -13.13 -4.46 3.64
C LYS A 218 -13.27 -5.47 2.50
N VAL A 219 -13.07 -6.75 2.77
CA VAL A 219 -13.16 -7.84 1.78
C VAL A 219 -14.60 -7.96 1.24
N VAL A 220 -15.59 -7.91 2.12
CA VAL A 220 -17.01 -8.01 1.72
C VAL A 220 -17.43 -6.78 0.94
N LEU A 221 -17.07 -5.56 1.36
CA LEU A 221 -17.47 -4.33 0.65
C LEU A 221 -16.98 -4.32 -0.81
N ASN A 222 -15.83 -4.92 -1.09
CA ASN A 222 -15.26 -5.03 -2.43
C ASN A 222 -15.69 -6.31 -3.19
N SER A 223 -16.54 -7.16 -2.62
CA SER A 223 -16.78 -8.52 -3.13
C SER A 223 -17.40 -8.57 -4.52
N GLU A 224 -18.12 -7.53 -4.95
CA GLU A 224 -18.75 -7.48 -6.28
C GLU A 224 -17.73 -7.63 -7.40
N ARG A 225 -16.55 -7.07 -7.22
CA ARG A 225 -15.45 -7.16 -8.18
C ARG A 225 -14.96 -8.60 -8.37
N TYR A 226 -14.98 -9.39 -7.31
CA TYR A 226 -14.41 -10.75 -7.31
C TYR A 226 -15.46 -11.82 -7.62
N THR A 227 -16.72 -11.55 -7.29
CA THR A 227 -17.83 -12.51 -7.36
C THR A 227 -18.83 -12.20 -8.47
N GLY A 228 -18.86 -10.96 -8.98
CA GLY A 228 -19.89 -10.48 -9.90
C GLY A 228 -21.27 -10.32 -9.24
N THR A 229 -21.36 -10.38 -7.91
CA THR A 229 -22.60 -10.29 -7.15
C THR A 229 -22.58 -9.15 -6.15
N THR A 230 -23.74 -8.53 -5.91
CA THR A 230 -23.89 -7.44 -4.96
C THR A 230 -23.30 -7.83 -3.59
N PRO A 231 -22.49 -6.97 -2.96
CA PRO A 231 -21.91 -7.24 -1.65
C PRO A 231 -22.98 -7.47 -0.58
N ASN A 232 -22.67 -8.30 0.41
CA ASN A 232 -23.50 -8.40 1.60
C ASN A 232 -23.24 -7.20 2.52
N TYR A 233 -23.90 -6.07 2.24
CA TYR A 233 -23.73 -4.84 3.02
C TYR A 233 -24.09 -5.00 4.50
N ASN A 234 -24.99 -5.92 4.86
CA ASN A 234 -25.31 -6.22 6.26
C ASN A 234 -24.14 -6.88 7.00
N ASP A 235 -23.32 -7.70 6.31
CA ASP A 235 -22.12 -8.27 6.92
C ASP A 235 -21.07 -7.19 7.17
N VAL A 236 -20.96 -6.19 6.30
CA VAL A 236 -20.10 -5.01 6.52
C VAL A 236 -20.56 -4.24 7.75
N ILE A 237 -21.86 -3.91 7.83
CA ILE A 237 -22.44 -3.19 8.96
C ILE A 237 -22.22 -3.97 10.27
N THR A 238 -22.51 -5.28 10.28
CA THR A 238 -22.36 -6.14 11.45
C THR A 238 -20.90 -6.25 11.92
N ALA A 239 -19.95 -6.34 10.98
CA ALA A 239 -18.54 -6.38 11.31
C ALA A 239 -18.06 -5.06 11.94
N VAL A 240 -18.51 -3.91 11.43
CA VAL A 240 -18.18 -2.59 12.01
C VAL A 240 -18.87 -2.36 13.35
N ASP A 241 -20.09 -2.87 13.54
CA ASP A 241 -20.76 -2.86 14.84
C ASP A 241 -19.99 -3.67 15.89
N ALA A 242 -19.40 -4.81 15.51
CA ALA A 242 -18.55 -5.60 16.39
C ALA A 242 -17.26 -4.85 16.77
N ILE A 243 -16.64 -4.12 15.84
CA ILE A 243 -15.48 -3.25 16.13
C ILE A 243 -15.88 -2.16 17.14
N THR A 244 -17.04 -1.52 16.93
CA THR A 244 -17.55 -0.49 17.85
C THR A 244 -17.82 -1.07 19.25
N ALA A 245 -18.34 -2.29 19.32
CA ALA A 245 -18.61 -2.99 20.58
C ALA A 245 -17.32 -3.35 21.36
N ASP A 246 -16.20 -3.52 20.66
CA ASP A 246 -14.87 -3.73 21.27
C ASP A 246 -14.25 -2.41 21.80
N GLY A 247 -14.92 -1.27 21.62
CA GLY A 247 -14.58 0.02 22.22
C GLY A 247 -13.90 1.03 21.29
N PHE A 248 -13.72 0.71 20.01
CA PHE A 248 -13.17 1.64 19.02
C PHE A 248 -14.19 2.71 18.62
N ALA A 249 -13.70 3.94 18.43
CA ALA A 249 -14.51 5.10 18.10
C ALA A 249 -13.67 6.17 17.38
N LEU A 250 -14.35 7.09 16.70
CA LEU A 250 -13.70 8.25 16.07
C LEU A 250 -12.96 9.10 17.12
N GLN A 251 -11.75 9.53 16.79
CA GLN A 251 -10.89 10.36 17.64
C GLN A 251 -10.86 11.81 17.14
N THR A 252 -10.95 12.78 18.04
CA THR A 252 -10.60 14.19 17.76
C THR A 252 -9.08 14.36 17.72
N GLY A 253 -8.56 15.28 16.89
CA GLY A 253 -7.11 15.41 16.71
C GLY A 253 -6.64 14.42 15.65
N TYR A 254 -6.81 14.75 14.37
CA TYR A 254 -6.49 13.86 13.25
C TYR A 254 -5.03 13.41 13.27
N PHE A 255 -4.10 14.35 13.49
CA PHE A 255 -2.67 14.02 13.47
C PHE A 255 -2.20 13.26 14.71
N ASP A 256 -2.92 13.35 15.82
CA ASP A 256 -2.61 12.62 17.05
C ASP A 256 -2.72 11.10 16.84
N ILE A 257 -3.57 10.67 15.90
CA ILE A 257 -3.77 9.25 15.52
C ILE A 257 -2.49 8.65 14.91
N PHE A 258 -1.62 9.46 14.30
CA PHE A 258 -0.39 8.99 13.63
C PHE A 258 0.86 9.10 14.54
N THR A 259 0.64 9.25 15.84
CA THR A 259 1.66 9.19 16.90
C THR A 259 1.66 7.80 17.54
N ALA A 260 2.65 7.50 18.38
CA ALA A 260 2.71 6.20 19.06
C ALA A 260 1.78 6.10 20.30
N ASP A 261 1.09 7.19 20.63
CA ASP A 261 0.17 7.23 21.77
C ASP A 261 -1.06 6.36 21.50
N VAL A 262 -1.64 5.82 22.59
CA VAL A 262 -2.87 5.05 22.47
C VAL A 262 -4.04 5.98 22.16
N ASP A 263 -4.66 5.73 21.02
CA ASP A 263 -5.81 6.48 20.49
C ASP A 263 -7.07 5.57 20.45
N THR A 264 -8.25 6.12 20.15
CA THR A 264 -9.51 5.34 20.09
C THR A 264 -9.79 4.70 18.73
N GLU A 265 -9.02 5.03 17.69
CA GLU A 265 -9.23 4.60 16.31
C GLU A 265 -8.36 3.42 15.88
N THR A 266 -7.12 3.28 16.36
CA THR A 266 -6.12 2.33 15.85
C THR A 266 -6.51 0.87 16.12
N ILE A 267 -7.02 0.18 15.10
CA ILE A 267 -7.46 -1.22 15.15
C ILE A 267 -6.28 -2.16 14.94
N TRP A 268 -5.37 -1.83 14.02
CA TRP A 268 -4.15 -2.59 13.78
C TRP A 268 -3.03 -1.70 13.25
N TYR A 269 -1.87 -1.75 13.91
CA TYR A 269 -0.66 -1.04 13.49
C TYR A 269 0.58 -1.94 13.45
N ALA A 270 1.55 -1.55 12.63
CA ALA A 270 2.88 -2.15 12.54
C ALA A 270 3.74 -1.70 13.72
N ASN A 271 4.24 -2.66 14.51
CA ASN A 271 4.97 -2.34 15.74
C ASN A 271 6.35 -1.70 15.52
N GLU A 272 6.99 -1.32 16.62
CA GLU A 272 8.31 -0.66 16.72
C GLU A 272 9.48 -1.42 16.09
N SER A 273 9.32 -2.69 15.72
CA SER A 273 10.38 -3.42 15.00
C SER A 273 10.57 -2.91 13.56
N LEU A 274 9.62 -2.11 13.06
CA LEU A 274 9.67 -1.44 11.78
C LEU A 274 10.09 0.03 11.94
N SER A 275 10.77 0.57 10.94
CA SER A 275 10.95 2.02 10.79
C SER A 275 10.00 2.58 9.74
N ILE A 276 9.20 3.59 10.10
CA ILE A 276 8.39 4.35 9.14
C ILE A 276 9.17 5.51 8.51
N GLY A 277 10.49 5.57 8.67
CA GLY A 277 11.31 6.64 8.10
C GLY A 277 11.12 6.81 6.60
N ASN A 278 10.96 5.70 5.87
CA ASN A 278 10.64 5.72 4.45
C ASN A 278 9.34 6.47 4.12
N ARG A 279 8.36 6.46 5.04
CA ARG A 279 7.06 7.13 4.93
C ARG A 279 7.12 8.60 5.35
N ILE A 280 8.03 8.92 6.28
CA ILE A 280 8.27 10.27 6.79
C ILE A 280 9.10 11.10 5.78
N TRP A 281 10.20 10.55 5.28
CA TRP A 281 11.27 11.31 4.62
C TRP A 281 11.16 11.37 3.10
N ASN A 282 10.32 10.55 2.48
CA ASN A 282 10.24 10.39 1.03
C ASN A 282 9.82 11.67 0.27
N GLY A 283 9.01 12.54 0.87
CA GLY A 283 8.57 13.81 0.29
C GLY A 283 9.34 15.03 0.78
N LEU A 284 9.84 15.01 2.02
CA LEU A 284 10.50 16.15 2.64
C LEU A 284 11.75 16.60 1.88
N HIS A 285 12.03 17.90 1.90
CA HIS A 285 13.22 18.46 1.28
C HIS A 285 14.51 18.03 1.98
N TYR A 286 15.64 18.05 1.27
CA TYR A 286 16.97 17.72 1.80
C TYR A 286 17.39 18.59 3.00
N ASN A 287 16.87 19.82 3.08
CA ASN A 287 17.17 20.76 4.17
C ASN A 287 16.15 20.68 5.33
N HIS A 288 15.15 19.80 5.27
CA HIS A 288 14.34 19.46 6.44
C HIS A 288 15.10 18.44 7.27
N THR A 289 15.69 18.85 8.39
CA THR A 289 16.59 18.00 9.18
C THR A 289 16.13 17.89 10.63
N THR A 290 16.49 16.79 11.28
CA THR A 290 16.36 16.60 12.73
C THR A 290 17.71 16.21 13.31
N PRO A 291 17.92 16.27 14.65
CA PRO A 291 19.18 15.85 15.26
C PRO A 291 19.64 14.43 14.89
N ASN A 292 18.71 13.50 14.66
CA ASN A 292 18.97 12.12 14.26
C ASN A 292 18.79 11.86 12.75
N GLN A 293 18.40 12.87 11.96
CA GLN A 293 18.38 12.83 10.49
C GLN A 293 19.00 14.10 9.88
N GLY A 294 20.32 14.25 10.06
CA GLY A 294 21.06 15.40 9.55
C GLY A 294 21.20 15.46 8.03
N GLY A 295 20.95 14.36 7.31
CA GLY A 295 20.87 14.33 5.85
C GLY A 295 19.54 14.79 5.27
N GLY A 296 18.55 15.01 6.14
CA GLY A 296 17.22 15.47 5.83
C GLY A 296 16.36 14.53 4.99
N GLY A 297 15.31 15.09 4.38
CA GLY A 297 14.40 14.36 3.51
C GLY A 297 14.99 14.04 2.13
N TRP A 298 14.24 13.29 1.33
CA TRP A 298 14.71 12.76 0.06
C TRP A 298 14.15 13.50 -1.16
N ASN A 299 13.19 14.40 -0.94
CA ASN A 299 12.58 15.29 -1.91
C ASN A 299 11.93 14.59 -3.12
N GLY A 300 11.36 13.40 -2.92
CA GLY A 300 10.71 12.62 -3.98
C GLY A 300 9.23 12.94 -4.11
N PHE A 301 8.44 12.28 -3.27
CA PHE A 301 6.99 12.14 -3.39
C PHE A 301 6.28 13.48 -3.28
N SER A 302 5.24 13.68 -4.09
CA SER A 302 4.43 14.89 -4.11
C SER A 302 2.95 14.56 -4.30
N ALA A 303 2.07 15.38 -3.75
CA ALA A 303 0.64 15.33 -4.02
C ALA A 303 0.32 16.00 -5.35
N LEU A 304 -0.75 15.53 -6.01
CA LEU A 304 -1.32 16.27 -7.13
C LEU A 304 -2.04 17.53 -6.62
N SER A 305 -1.94 18.62 -7.37
CA SER A 305 -2.64 19.87 -7.03
C SER A 305 -4.16 19.71 -6.97
N GLU A 306 -4.72 18.87 -7.83
CA GLU A 306 -6.16 18.56 -7.86
C GLU A 306 -6.61 17.71 -6.66
N PHE A 307 -5.72 16.87 -6.11
CA PHE A 307 -6.01 16.11 -4.90
C PHE A 307 -6.02 17.01 -3.66
N TYR A 308 -5.03 17.89 -3.56
CA TYR A 308 -4.95 18.90 -2.50
C TYR A 308 -6.18 19.84 -2.48
N ASP A 309 -6.78 20.11 -3.63
CA ASP A 309 -7.98 20.94 -3.75
C ASP A 309 -9.27 20.25 -3.31
N LEU A 310 -9.23 18.94 -3.00
CA LEU A 310 -10.35 18.26 -2.34
C LEU A 310 -10.58 18.76 -0.91
N PHE A 311 -9.58 19.42 -0.32
CA PHE A 311 -9.60 19.84 1.07
C PHE A 311 -10.08 21.28 1.23
N GLU A 312 -10.85 21.56 2.28
CA GLU A 312 -11.34 22.92 2.55
C GLU A 312 -10.19 23.87 2.96
N GLY A 313 -10.08 25.02 2.28
CA GLY A 313 -9.12 26.06 2.60
C GLY A 313 -8.66 26.88 1.39
N ASP A 314 -7.81 27.90 1.60
CA ASP A 314 -7.19 28.65 0.50
C ASP A 314 -6.23 27.75 -0.28
N ALA A 315 -6.45 27.61 -1.58
CA ALA A 315 -5.64 26.81 -2.49
C ALA A 315 -4.12 27.14 -2.48
N ASN A 316 -3.70 28.33 -2.07
CA ASN A 316 -2.30 28.76 -2.17
C ASN A 316 -1.58 28.88 -0.82
N GLU A 317 -2.27 28.61 0.29
CA GLU A 317 -1.71 28.73 1.63
C GLU A 317 -2.08 27.52 2.48
N ASN A 318 -1.19 27.15 3.41
CA ASN A 318 -1.44 26.09 4.40
C ASN A 318 -0.75 26.42 5.72
N TYR A 319 -0.95 27.61 6.30
CA TYR A 319 -0.24 28.03 7.52
C TYR A 319 -0.99 27.65 8.81
N GLY A 320 -0.24 27.40 9.89
CA GLY A 320 -0.78 27.06 11.21
C GLY A 320 -0.11 27.79 12.38
N MET A 321 -0.73 27.71 13.54
CA MET A 321 -0.17 28.11 14.83
C MET A 321 0.91 27.11 15.31
N ALA A 322 1.70 27.49 16.32
CA ALA A 322 2.79 26.65 16.82
C ALA A 322 2.31 25.34 17.46
N ASP A 323 1.14 25.39 18.10
CA ASP A 323 0.44 24.25 18.72
C ASP A 323 -0.26 23.33 17.70
N GLY A 324 -0.12 23.66 16.41
CA GLY A 324 -0.70 22.93 15.30
C GLY A 324 -2.16 23.23 14.99
N THR A 325 -2.72 24.29 15.57
CA THR A 325 -4.03 24.77 15.17
C THR A 325 -3.97 25.35 13.75
N PRO A 326 -4.81 24.89 12.79
CA PRO A 326 -4.88 25.48 11.45
C PRO A 326 -5.30 26.96 11.48
N LEU A 327 -4.77 27.76 10.56
CA LEU A 327 -5.23 29.13 10.33
C LEU A 327 -6.19 29.19 9.14
N ASN A 328 -6.82 30.35 8.95
CA ASN A 328 -7.56 30.69 7.72
C ASN A 328 -8.71 29.73 7.35
N ASN A 329 -9.37 29.14 8.35
CA ASN A 329 -10.52 28.22 8.19
C ASN A 329 -10.20 26.96 7.37
N GLN A 330 -8.97 26.45 7.45
CA GLN A 330 -8.58 25.20 6.79
C GLN A 330 -9.11 24.00 7.56
N GLU A 331 -9.54 22.95 6.85
CA GLU A 331 -9.90 21.71 7.53
C GLU A 331 -8.67 21.04 8.14
N GLU A 332 -8.86 20.33 9.24
CA GLU A 332 -7.78 19.76 10.05
C GLU A 332 -6.88 18.82 9.23
N ARG A 333 -7.46 17.97 8.38
CA ARG A 333 -6.75 16.92 7.62
C ARG A 333 -5.80 17.46 6.57
N ARG A 334 -6.02 18.70 6.12
CA ARG A 334 -5.10 19.39 5.23
C ARG A 334 -3.76 19.68 5.91
N GLY A 335 -3.78 19.73 7.24
CA GLY A 335 -2.63 20.06 8.08
C GLY A 335 -2.20 21.50 7.93
N PHE A 336 -0.96 21.77 8.30
CA PHE A 336 -0.43 23.12 8.37
C PHE A 336 1.09 23.14 8.37
N VAL A 337 1.63 24.21 7.80
CA VAL A 337 3.03 24.58 7.68
C VAL A 337 3.32 25.68 8.70
N PRO A 338 4.31 25.52 9.59
CA PRO A 338 4.74 26.59 10.47
C PRO A 338 5.28 27.80 9.69
N ASN A 339 5.12 28.99 10.23
CA ASN A 339 5.74 30.22 9.71
C ASN A 339 6.80 30.74 10.69
N ALA A 340 7.46 31.87 10.37
CA ALA A 340 8.48 32.45 11.24
C ALA A 340 8.05 32.70 12.69
N ALA A 341 6.75 32.87 12.97
CA ALA A 341 6.20 33.09 14.30
C ALA A 341 5.66 31.81 14.97
N SER A 342 5.41 30.74 14.20
CA SER A 342 4.87 29.48 14.71
C SER A 342 5.83 28.29 14.63
N ALA A 343 6.96 28.42 13.94
CA ALA A 343 8.03 27.44 14.00
C ALA A 343 8.68 27.49 15.40
N ASP A 344 8.89 26.32 15.99
CA ASP A 344 9.43 26.19 17.34
C ASP A 344 10.25 24.90 17.48
N GLU A 345 11.52 25.04 17.88
CA GLU A 345 12.49 23.96 18.03
C GLU A 345 12.15 22.93 19.12
N THR A 346 11.15 23.19 19.95
CA THR A 346 10.71 22.31 21.04
C THR A 346 9.34 21.68 20.80
N ILE A 347 8.57 22.24 19.86
CA ILE A 347 7.21 21.79 19.53
C ILE A 347 7.19 21.08 18.17
N ASN A 348 7.60 21.75 17.10
CA ASN A 348 7.43 21.24 15.72
C ASN A 348 8.73 21.15 14.92
N TYR A 349 9.85 21.71 15.39
CA TYR A 349 11.13 21.75 14.66
C TYR A 349 11.01 22.38 13.24
N GLY A 350 10.00 23.22 13.01
CA GLY A 350 9.71 23.78 11.68
C GLY A 350 9.06 22.79 10.71
N PHE A 351 8.80 21.55 11.14
CA PHE A 351 8.11 20.55 10.33
C PHE A 351 6.60 20.80 10.25
N THR A 352 6.05 20.35 9.13
CA THR A 352 4.65 20.47 8.74
C THR A 352 3.87 19.22 9.14
N TYR A 353 2.57 19.37 9.39
CA TYR A 353 1.61 18.27 9.36
C TYR A 353 0.79 18.34 8.07
N GLY A 354 0.41 17.20 7.50
CA GLY A 354 -0.41 17.16 6.29
C GLY A 354 0.34 17.66 5.05
N PHE A 355 -0.22 18.62 4.32
CA PHE A 355 0.37 19.07 3.06
C PHE A 355 1.39 20.19 3.24
N VAL A 356 2.52 20.07 2.53
CA VAL A 356 3.61 21.06 2.57
C VAL A 356 3.55 21.95 1.32
N ILE A 357 3.20 23.23 1.54
CA ILE A 357 3.13 24.28 0.50
C ILE A 357 3.55 25.63 1.10
N GLY A 358 4.19 26.49 0.31
CA GLY A 358 4.65 27.81 0.74
C GLY A 358 6.07 27.81 1.31
N GLN A 359 6.48 28.92 1.94
CA GLN A 359 7.81 29.07 2.51
C GLN A 359 8.00 28.12 3.69
N GLN A 360 9.12 27.39 3.69
CA GLN A 360 9.50 26.48 4.78
C GLN A 360 10.41 27.17 5.79
N TYR A 361 10.34 26.74 7.05
CA TYR A 361 11.08 27.34 8.16
C TYR A 361 11.79 26.26 8.98
N ASP A 362 12.93 26.63 9.56
CA ASP A 362 13.60 25.83 10.58
C ASP A 362 12.90 26.05 11.93
N GLY A 363 13.19 25.21 12.93
CA GLY A 363 12.60 25.29 14.27
C GLY A 363 12.86 26.61 15.00
N ASP A 364 13.89 27.37 14.62
CA ASP A 364 14.17 28.69 15.18
C ASP A 364 13.39 29.84 14.50
N GLY A 365 12.55 29.53 13.50
CA GLY A 365 11.81 30.50 12.70
C GLY A 365 12.59 31.09 11.53
N SER A 366 13.81 30.63 11.27
CA SER A 366 14.60 31.03 10.09
C SER A 366 14.00 30.45 8.82
N ALA A 367 13.88 31.27 7.77
CA ALA A 367 13.40 30.81 6.48
C ALA A 367 14.45 29.87 5.83
N LEU A 368 14.02 28.67 5.46
CA LEU A 368 14.87 27.69 4.77
C LEU A 368 15.08 28.08 3.31
N THR A 369 16.22 27.65 2.77
CA THR A 369 16.57 27.77 1.36
C THR A 369 16.65 26.41 0.69
N ASP A 370 16.55 26.36 -0.63
CA ASP A 370 16.96 25.20 -1.44
C ASP A 370 18.49 25.03 -1.39
N ARG A 371 19.03 23.97 -2.03
CA ARG A 371 20.48 23.74 -2.08
C ARG A 371 21.26 24.78 -2.90
N SER A 372 20.57 25.60 -3.70
CA SER A 372 21.13 26.71 -4.48
C SER A 372 21.10 28.06 -3.74
N GLY A 373 20.51 28.10 -2.54
CA GLY A 373 20.39 29.30 -1.71
C GLY A 373 19.16 30.18 -2.02
N ASN A 374 18.23 29.72 -2.87
CA ASN A 374 16.96 30.42 -3.09
C ASN A 374 15.97 30.10 -1.95
N PRO A 375 15.00 30.96 -1.66
CA PRO A 375 13.95 30.64 -0.68
C PRO A 375 13.25 29.31 -0.99
N LEU A 376 13.16 28.41 0.00
CA LEU A 376 12.48 27.13 -0.13
C LEU A 376 10.97 27.32 -0.06
N VAL A 377 10.37 27.66 -1.20
CA VAL A 377 8.93 27.87 -1.32
C VAL A 377 8.32 26.70 -2.10
N MET A 378 7.68 25.77 -1.39
CA MET A 378 6.98 24.64 -2.01
C MET A 378 5.81 25.15 -2.85
N THR A 379 5.70 24.74 -4.11
CA THR A 379 4.72 25.28 -5.05
C THR A 379 3.68 24.24 -5.48
N ARG A 380 2.55 24.71 -6.01
CA ARG A 380 1.53 23.83 -6.60
C ARG A 380 2.01 23.16 -7.89
N ALA A 381 2.70 23.93 -8.72
CA ALA A 381 3.12 23.50 -10.04
C ALA A 381 4.18 22.40 -9.93
N ILE A 382 4.01 21.35 -10.71
CA ILE A 382 4.91 20.21 -10.77
C ILE A 382 4.97 19.69 -12.20
N ASP A 383 6.16 19.29 -12.63
CA ASP A 383 6.37 18.60 -13.90
C ASP A 383 6.92 17.20 -13.61
N LEU A 384 6.28 16.18 -14.13
CA LEU A 384 6.63 14.78 -13.86
C LEU A 384 8.05 14.42 -14.37
N PHE A 385 8.55 15.11 -15.39
CA PHE A 385 9.81 14.79 -16.06
C PHE A 385 10.98 15.66 -15.64
N ASN A 386 10.72 16.90 -15.23
CA ASN A 386 11.75 17.84 -14.83
C ASN A 386 11.21 18.89 -13.85
N SER A 387 11.26 18.56 -12.56
CA SER A 387 10.94 19.48 -11.48
C SER A 387 12.19 19.92 -10.73
N ASP A 388 12.22 21.17 -10.27
CA ASP A 388 13.25 21.66 -9.34
C ASP A 388 13.01 21.12 -7.93
N GLU A 389 13.79 21.55 -6.93
CA GLU A 389 13.68 21.02 -5.57
C GLU A 389 12.42 21.47 -4.82
N ALA A 390 11.77 22.55 -5.26
CA ALA A 390 10.63 23.17 -4.57
C ALA A 390 9.28 22.96 -5.31
N ALA A 391 9.30 22.46 -6.54
CA ALA A 391 8.11 22.20 -7.33
C ALA A 391 7.25 21.06 -6.74
N GLY A 392 5.94 21.28 -6.65
CA GLY A 392 4.94 20.34 -6.13
C GLY A 392 4.67 20.44 -4.63
N ILE A 393 3.49 20.00 -4.23
CA ILE A 393 3.06 19.92 -2.83
C ILE A 393 3.62 18.63 -2.23
N ARG A 394 4.16 18.65 -1.00
CA ARG A 394 4.59 17.41 -0.32
C ARG A 394 3.53 16.94 0.67
N ILE A 395 3.69 15.70 1.15
CA ILE A 395 2.79 15.07 2.11
C ILE A 395 3.61 14.67 3.35
N GLN A 396 3.18 15.11 4.52
CA GLN A 396 3.75 14.81 5.84
C GLN A 396 2.65 14.34 6.79
N LYS A 397 2.16 13.11 6.58
CA LYS A 397 1.14 12.53 7.46
C LYS A 397 1.72 12.08 8.80
N TYR A 398 2.85 11.37 8.76
CA TYR A 398 3.59 10.95 9.94
C TYR A 398 4.65 11.99 10.28
N HIS A 399 4.50 12.71 11.39
CA HIS A 399 5.44 13.76 11.78
C HIS A 399 6.78 13.17 12.28
N PRO A 400 7.97 13.72 11.94
CA PRO A 400 9.27 13.21 12.39
C PRO A 400 9.56 13.47 13.87
N ASN A 401 8.82 14.36 14.51
CA ASN A 401 8.81 14.57 15.97
C ASN A 401 7.37 14.49 16.48
N PRO A 402 6.81 13.30 16.76
CA PRO A 402 5.40 13.15 17.08
C PRO A 402 5.02 13.69 18.47
N VAL A 403 5.99 14.05 19.32
CA VAL A 403 5.74 14.48 20.69
C VAL A 403 5.66 16.00 20.79
N GLY A 404 4.48 16.50 21.13
CA GLY A 404 4.34 17.82 21.73
C GLY A 404 5.07 17.83 23.08
N VAL A 405 6.00 18.79 23.24
CA VAL A 405 6.85 19.05 24.42
C VAL A 405 8.15 18.24 24.51
N GLY A 406 9.21 18.77 23.89
CA GLY A 406 10.49 18.98 24.58
C GLY A 406 11.50 17.84 24.69
N GLN A 407 11.31 16.67 24.08
CA GLN A 407 12.40 15.69 23.93
C GLN A 407 12.30 14.93 22.61
N VAL A 408 13.08 15.35 21.61
CA VAL A 408 13.50 14.43 20.54
C VAL A 408 14.38 13.39 21.20
N SER A 409 13.86 12.17 21.33
CA SER A 409 14.72 11.03 21.57
C SER A 409 15.47 10.71 20.27
N ALA A 410 16.65 10.08 20.38
CA ALA A 410 17.47 9.77 19.21
C ALA A 410 16.79 8.84 18.19
N ASP A 411 15.59 8.32 18.47
CA ASP A 411 14.91 7.28 17.70
C ASP A 411 13.59 7.74 17.02
N ASP A 412 13.10 8.96 17.27
CA ASP A 412 11.72 9.37 16.89
C ASP A 412 11.51 9.58 15.37
N SER A 413 12.55 10.02 14.66
CA SER A 413 12.56 10.26 13.20
C SER A 413 12.45 8.98 12.37
N PHE A 414 12.60 7.83 13.02
CA PHE A 414 12.62 6.49 12.42
C PHE A 414 11.82 5.49 13.24
N ARG A 415 10.87 5.96 14.07
CA ARG A 415 10.01 5.12 14.92
C ARG A 415 9.27 4.04 14.12
N GLY A 416 8.72 3.05 14.83
CA GLY A 416 7.61 2.27 14.26
C GLY A 416 6.28 2.97 14.45
N HIS A 417 5.18 2.23 14.28
CA HIS A 417 3.81 2.75 14.26
C HIS A 417 3.34 3.23 12.87
N GLU A 418 3.30 2.31 11.90
CA GLU A 418 2.53 2.51 10.67
C GLU A 418 1.11 1.97 10.89
N LEU A 419 0.09 2.80 10.66
CA LEU A 419 -1.30 2.36 10.75
C LEU A 419 -1.67 1.52 9.52
N LEU A 420 -2.38 0.42 9.75
CA LEU A 420 -3.00 -0.34 8.66
C LEU A 420 -4.51 -0.18 8.70
N PHE A 421 -5.11 -0.44 9.86
CA PHE A 421 -6.56 -0.44 10.07
C PHE A 421 -6.91 0.53 11.18
N ARG A 422 -7.89 1.39 10.93
CA ARG A 422 -8.40 2.33 11.93
C ARG A 422 -9.89 2.59 11.79
N TYR A 423 -10.50 3.08 12.86
CA TYR A 423 -11.95 3.15 12.99
C TYR A 423 -12.60 4.07 11.96
N ALA A 424 -12.02 5.22 11.57
CA ALA A 424 -12.70 6.07 10.59
C ALA A 424 -12.89 5.40 9.21
N ASP A 425 -11.97 4.51 8.79
CA ASP A 425 -12.19 3.71 7.58
C ASP A 425 -13.36 2.74 7.79
N ALA A 426 -13.41 2.04 8.93
CA ALA A 426 -14.52 1.15 9.26
C ALA A 426 -15.86 1.90 9.30
N HIS A 427 -15.88 3.09 9.90
CA HIS A 427 -17.01 4.00 9.95
C HIS A 427 -17.48 4.40 8.55
N LEU A 428 -16.56 4.79 7.67
CA LEU A 428 -16.87 5.13 6.28
C LEU A 428 -17.31 3.91 5.45
N MET A 429 -16.75 2.71 5.69
CA MET A 429 -17.22 1.46 5.07
C MET A 429 -18.67 1.16 5.48
N LYS A 430 -19.03 1.38 6.74
CA LYS A 430 -20.40 1.21 7.23
C LYS A 430 -21.35 2.26 6.64
N ALA A 431 -20.94 3.52 6.55
CA ALA A 431 -21.72 4.57 5.89
C ALA A 431 -21.95 4.25 4.41
N GLU A 432 -20.91 3.80 3.68
CA GLU A 432 -21.05 3.36 2.29
C GLU A 432 -22.01 2.17 2.17
N ALA A 433 -21.86 1.14 3.01
CA ALA A 433 -22.74 -0.03 3.00
C ALA A 433 -24.20 0.35 3.30
N MET A 434 -24.45 1.25 4.24
CA MET A 434 -25.77 1.79 4.56
C MET A 434 -26.37 2.55 3.37
N TYR A 435 -25.58 3.40 2.73
CA TYR A 435 -25.98 4.14 1.52
C TYR A 435 -26.33 3.20 0.37
N ARG A 436 -25.49 2.21 0.07
CA ARG A 436 -25.72 1.23 -1.00
C ARG A 436 -26.94 0.34 -0.73
N ASN A 437 -27.18 0.00 0.53
CA ASN A 437 -28.32 -0.83 0.96
C ASN A 437 -29.64 -0.02 1.14
N GLY A 438 -29.59 1.31 1.08
CA GLY A 438 -30.75 2.17 1.32
C GLY A 438 -31.29 2.08 2.76
N THR A 439 -30.39 1.93 3.74
CA THR A 439 -30.74 1.73 5.16
C THR A 439 -29.98 2.71 6.07
N GLY A 440 -30.47 2.92 7.29
CA GLY A 440 -29.79 3.76 8.29
C GLY A 440 -29.79 5.25 7.93
N ASP A 441 -28.77 5.97 8.42
CA ASP A 441 -28.53 7.39 8.13
C ASP A 441 -27.05 7.64 7.81
N PRO A 442 -26.60 7.27 6.59
CA PRO A 442 -25.20 7.39 6.21
C PRO A 442 -24.74 8.84 6.11
N LEU A 443 -25.64 9.79 5.82
CA LEU A 443 -25.30 11.22 5.75
C LEU A 443 -24.86 11.74 7.12
N THR A 444 -25.61 11.41 8.17
CA THR A 444 -25.23 11.77 9.54
C THR A 444 -23.89 11.15 9.91
N MET A 445 -23.65 9.88 9.61
CA MET A 445 -22.35 9.24 9.89
C MET A 445 -21.19 9.96 9.20
N VAL A 446 -21.31 10.30 7.91
CA VAL A 446 -20.28 11.05 7.19
C VAL A 446 -20.08 12.44 7.81
N ASN A 447 -21.17 13.11 8.19
CA ASN A 447 -21.10 14.43 8.81
C ASN A 447 -20.54 14.41 10.23
N ASP A 448 -20.70 13.33 10.99
CA ASP A 448 -20.05 13.15 12.29
C ASP A 448 -18.52 13.18 12.13
N LEU A 449 -17.99 12.45 11.13
CA LEU A 449 -16.56 12.49 10.79
C LEU A 449 -16.14 13.88 10.32
N ARG A 450 -16.88 14.49 9.38
CA ARG A 450 -16.52 15.83 8.87
C ARG A 450 -16.47 16.88 9.98
N THR A 451 -17.44 16.85 10.89
CA THR A 451 -17.53 17.81 11.99
C THR A 451 -16.35 17.68 12.94
N ILE A 452 -15.93 16.46 13.31
CA ILE A 452 -14.76 16.29 14.19
C ILE A 452 -13.45 16.69 13.52
N ARG A 453 -13.40 16.72 12.17
CA ARG A 453 -12.26 17.19 11.38
C ARG A 453 -12.31 18.69 11.07
N ASN A 454 -13.25 19.42 11.67
CA ASN A 454 -13.53 20.83 11.38
C ASN A 454 -13.84 21.11 9.90
N ALA A 455 -14.40 20.13 9.18
CA ALA A 455 -14.88 20.27 7.81
C ALA A 455 -16.39 20.57 7.79
N SER A 456 -16.84 21.27 6.75
CA SER A 456 -18.24 21.68 6.60
C SER A 456 -19.16 20.47 6.40
N PRO A 457 -20.27 20.32 7.13
CA PRO A 457 -21.22 19.22 6.89
C PRO A 457 -21.80 19.24 5.46
N LEU A 458 -22.00 18.07 4.88
CA LEU A 458 -22.67 17.89 3.59
C LEU A 458 -24.19 18.01 3.74
N GLY A 459 -24.86 18.54 2.71
CA GLY A 459 -26.32 18.60 2.63
C GLY A 459 -26.97 17.31 2.09
N SER A 460 -26.21 16.49 1.38
CA SER A 460 -26.62 15.20 0.80
C SER A 460 -25.40 14.32 0.54
N LEU A 461 -25.61 13.03 0.31
CA LEU A 461 -24.56 12.11 -0.12
C LEU A 461 -24.76 11.68 -1.58
N SER A 462 -23.64 11.59 -2.29
CA SER A 462 -23.48 10.99 -3.60
C SER A 462 -22.27 10.05 -3.60
N ASP A 463 -22.09 9.29 -4.68
CA ASP A 463 -20.93 8.43 -4.86
C ASP A 463 -19.61 9.23 -4.87
N SER A 464 -19.60 10.45 -5.43
CA SER A 464 -18.43 11.32 -5.37
C SER A 464 -18.16 11.83 -3.96
N ASP A 465 -19.20 12.18 -3.19
CA ASP A 465 -19.02 12.65 -1.81
C ASP A 465 -18.37 11.55 -0.94
N LEU A 466 -18.80 10.29 -1.11
CA LEU A 466 -18.22 9.16 -0.39
C LEU A 466 -16.77 8.89 -0.80
N LEU A 467 -16.46 8.89 -2.11
CA LEU A 467 -15.09 8.67 -2.58
C LEU A 467 -14.15 9.79 -2.15
N ASP A 468 -14.60 11.05 -2.20
CA ASP A 468 -13.81 12.21 -1.81
C ASP A 468 -13.62 12.26 -0.29
N GLU A 469 -14.61 11.85 0.50
CA GLU A 469 -14.45 11.77 1.96
C GLU A 469 -13.45 10.69 2.36
N ARG A 470 -13.47 9.55 1.68
CA ARG A 470 -12.44 8.52 1.85
C ARG A 470 -11.06 9.02 1.43
N ALA A 471 -10.97 9.82 0.36
CA ALA A 471 -9.73 10.49 -0.06
C ALA A 471 -9.16 11.38 1.05
N ARG A 472 -9.99 12.31 1.56
CA ARG A 472 -9.58 13.26 2.59
C ARG A 472 -9.18 12.57 3.88
N GLU A 473 -9.94 11.55 4.27
CA GLU A 473 -9.69 10.84 5.51
C GLU A 473 -8.46 9.92 5.42
N LEU A 474 -8.31 9.16 4.33
CA LEU A 474 -7.40 8.00 4.24
C LEU A 474 -6.20 8.20 3.31
N TYR A 475 -5.90 9.43 2.88
CA TYR A 475 -4.78 9.67 1.96
C TYR A 475 -3.48 9.05 2.47
N VAL A 476 -2.73 8.41 1.58
CA VAL A 476 -1.49 7.67 1.84
C VAL A 476 -1.58 6.53 2.86
N GLU A 477 -2.77 5.96 3.08
CA GLU A 477 -3.03 4.80 3.97
C GLU A 477 -3.40 3.51 3.21
N PHE A 478 -2.89 3.34 1.99
CA PHE A 478 -2.94 2.14 1.14
C PHE A 478 -4.28 1.81 0.47
N TRP A 479 -5.34 2.59 0.72
CA TRP A 479 -6.70 2.24 0.32
C TRP A 479 -7.20 2.93 -0.96
N ARG A 480 -6.50 3.94 -1.46
CA ARG A 480 -7.02 4.79 -2.53
C ARG A 480 -7.32 4.02 -3.82
N ARG A 481 -6.39 3.17 -4.28
CA ARG A 481 -6.62 2.34 -5.47
C ARG A 481 -7.85 1.46 -5.33
N ASN A 482 -8.01 0.80 -4.18
CA ASN A 482 -9.14 -0.09 -3.89
C ASN A 482 -10.48 0.67 -3.99
N ASP A 483 -10.53 1.86 -3.39
CA ASP A 483 -11.70 2.72 -3.42
C ASP A 483 -12.00 3.25 -4.82
N MET A 484 -11.00 3.76 -5.53
CA MET A 484 -11.18 4.23 -6.91
C MET A 484 -11.68 3.12 -7.83
N ILE A 485 -11.23 1.87 -7.67
CA ILE A 485 -11.74 0.76 -8.50
C ILE A 485 -13.20 0.47 -8.16
N ARG A 486 -13.56 0.38 -6.87
CA ARG A 486 -14.94 0.12 -6.42
C ARG A 486 -15.93 1.19 -6.91
N PHE A 487 -15.50 2.44 -6.97
CA PHE A 487 -16.30 3.57 -7.46
C PHE A 487 -16.17 3.79 -8.99
N GLY A 488 -15.45 2.92 -9.70
CA GLY A 488 -15.28 3.03 -11.16
C GLY A 488 -14.47 4.26 -11.62
N GLN A 489 -13.65 4.82 -10.73
CA GLN A 489 -12.85 6.03 -10.93
C GLN A 489 -11.37 5.77 -11.22
N PHE A 490 -10.85 4.55 -11.04
CA PHE A 490 -9.42 4.26 -11.14
C PHE A 490 -8.81 4.54 -12.53
N THR A 491 -9.62 4.45 -13.59
CA THR A 491 -9.17 4.72 -14.97
C THR A 491 -9.57 6.11 -15.46
N ARG A 492 -10.10 6.98 -14.59
CA ARG A 492 -10.39 8.38 -14.95
C ARG A 492 -9.11 9.12 -15.34
N SER A 493 -9.27 10.27 -16.01
CA SER A 493 -8.16 11.17 -16.32
C SER A 493 -7.74 11.97 -15.09
N TRP A 494 -6.45 12.20 -14.93
CA TRP A 494 -5.81 13.06 -13.95
C TRP A 494 -4.49 13.60 -14.53
N GLU A 495 -3.86 14.53 -13.83
CA GLU A 495 -2.63 15.18 -14.28
C GLU A 495 -1.52 14.16 -14.61
N TRP A 496 -0.91 14.26 -15.79
CA TRP A 496 0.16 13.36 -16.27
C TRP A 496 -0.23 11.89 -16.51
N LYS A 497 -1.51 11.53 -16.47
CA LYS A 497 -1.96 10.20 -16.91
C LYS A 497 -1.82 10.06 -18.42
N ASP A 498 -1.38 8.89 -18.89
CA ASP A 498 -1.34 8.62 -20.32
C ASP A 498 -2.77 8.62 -20.90
N ALA A 499 -2.97 9.38 -21.97
CA ALA A 499 -4.28 9.54 -22.58
C ALA A 499 -4.85 8.21 -23.15
N ALA A 500 -3.99 7.28 -23.57
CA ALA A 500 -4.41 5.96 -24.03
C ALA A 500 -4.84 5.03 -22.89
N SER A 501 -4.49 5.36 -21.65
CA SER A 501 -4.86 4.61 -20.44
C SER A 501 -6.16 5.08 -19.81
N VAL A 502 -6.67 6.26 -20.19
CA VAL A 502 -7.95 6.79 -19.69
C VAL A 502 -9.11 5.91 -20.16
N GLY A 503 -9.88 5.40 -19.20
CA GLY A 503 -11.04 4.53 -19.44
C GLY A 503 -10.71 3.06 -19.77
N ASP A 504 -9.43 2.67 -19.83
CA ASP A 504 -9.04 1.29 -20.15
C ASP A 504 -9.10 0.40 -18.89
N ALA A 505 -10.10 -0.47 -18.83
CA ALA A 505 -10.36 -1.33 -17.69
C ALA A 505 -9.25 -2.36 -17.40
N LYS A 506 -8.31 -2.61 -18.33
CA LYS A 506 -7.19 -3.54 -18.07
C LYS A 506 -6.35 -3.11 -16.86
N TRP A 507 -6.27 -1.81 -16.61
CA TRP A 507 -5.46 -1.24 -15.52
C TRP A 507 -6.01 -1.56 -14.13
N ASN A 508 -7.29 -1.94 -14.03
CA ASN A 508 -7.87 -2.36 -12.75
C ASN A 508 -7.11 -3.55 -12.15
N LEU A 509 -6.50 -4.41 -12.98
CA LEU A 509 -5.63 -5.50 -12.52
C LEU A 509 -4.19 -5.24 -12.96
N PHE A 510 -3.23 -5.57 -12.10
CA PHE A 510 -1.83 -5.62 -12.49
C PHE A 510 -1.59 -6.86 -13.37
N PRO A 511 -0.59 -6.81 -14.28
CA PRO A 511 -0.16 -8.01 -14.98
C PRO A 511 0.42 -9.02 -13.99
N ILE A 512 0.15 -10.29 -14.24
CA ILE A 512 0.90 -11.38 -13.59
C ILE A 512 2.37 -11.23 -14.00
N PRO A 513 3.32 -11.23 -13.05
CA PRO A 513 4.73 -11.08 -13.37
C PRO A 513 5.22 -12.15 -14.34
N LEU A 514 6.08 -11.78 -15.29
CA LEU A 514 6.61 -12.71 -16.29
C LEU A 514 7.31 -13.93 -15.65
N ALA A 515 8.08 -13.71 -14.58
CA ALA A 515 8.75 -14.79 -13.86
C ALA A 515 7.76 -15.80 -13.27
N ALA A 516 6.62 -15.33 -12.76
CA ALA A 516 5.57 -16.20 -12.22
C ALA A 516 4.95 -17.06 -13.34
N LEU A 517 4.60 -16.46 -14.48
CA LEU A 517 4.06 -17.15 -15.66
C LEU A 517 5.01 -18.25 -16.17
N VAL A 518 6.32 -17.99 -16.17
CA VAL A 518 7.33 -18.99 -16.59
C VAL A 518 7.42 -20.14 -15.58
N SER A 519 7.33 -19.83 -14.28
CA SER A 519 7.50 -20.82 -13.21
C SER A 519 6.27 -21.70 -12.96
N ASN A 520 5.06 -21.23 -13.30
CA ASN A 520 3.81 -21.94 -13.04
C ASN A 520 2.95 -21.99 -14.31
N PRO A 521 2.93 -23.13 -15.03
CA PRO A 521 2.14 -23.29 -16.26
C PRO A 521 0.61 -23.20 -16.07
N ASN A 522 0.12 -23.22 -14.83
CA ASN A 522 -1.31 -23.03 -14.54
C ASN A 522 -1.73 -21.55 -14.54
N LEU A 523 -0.77 -20.61 -14.53
CA LEU A 523 -1.06 -19.18 -14.58
C LEU A 523 -1.36 -18.72 -16.01
N VAL A 524 -2.38 -17.87 -16.15
CA VAL A 524 -2.76 -17.23 -17.39
C VAL A 524 -2.75 -15.72 -17.18
N GLN A 525 -2.12 -14.98 -18.09
CA GLN A 525 -2.00 -13.53 -17.98
C GLN A 525 -3.39 -12.84 -17.92
N ASN A 526 -3.46 -11.74 -17.18
CA ASN A 526 -4.66 -10.90 -17.11
C ASN A 526 -5.00 -10.29 -18.47
N PRO A 527 -6.30 -10.12 -18.81
CA PRO A 527 -6.70 -9.58 -20.10
C PRO A 527 -6.08 -8.22 -20.42
N GLY A 528 -5.52 -8.09 -21.62
CA GLY A 528 -4.96 -6.83 -22.14
C GLY A 528 -3.45 -6.65 -21.99
N TYR A 529 -2.74 -7.61 -21.38
CA TYR A 529 -1.27 -7.58 -21.20
C TYR A 529 -0.52 -8.53 -22.13
#